data_AF-A0A7W0MRB2-F1
#
_entry.id   AF-A0A7W0MRB2-F1
#
_cell.length_a   1.000
_cell.length_b   1.000
_cell.length_c   1.000
_cell.angle_alpha   90.00
_cell.angle_beta   90.00
_cell.angle_gamma   90.00
#
_symmetry.space_group_name_H-M   'P 1'
#
loop_
_entity.id
_entity.type
_entity.pdbx_description
1 polymer ?
#
loop_
_entity_poly.entity_id
_entity_poly.type
_entity_poly.pdbx_seq_one_letter_code
_entity_poly.pdbx_strand_id
1 'polypeptide(L)'
;MTIGEASATGDFAVAQADGSIKNPKRISLVVTAVPDQQVDVSYNVTCTTDTPRAKTFSDDFSAKTPVERKIDVPSTTPEACDLAANAQLEGKGELRVQLKGSEGE
;
A
#
# COMPACT_ATOMS: atom_id res chain seq x y z
N MET A 1 8.79 7.20 -6.21
CA MET A 1 8.86 6.04 -7.12
C MET A 1 7.76 5.05 -6.81
N THR A 2 7.38 4.21 -7.78
CA THR A 2 6.50 3.06 -7.53
C THR A 2 7.35 1.93 -6.95
N ILE A 3 6.93 1.41 -5.80
CA ILE A 3 7.55 0.26 -5.13
C ILE A 3 6.97 -1.03 -5.71
N GLY A 4 5.64 -1.08 -5.83
CA GLY A 4 4.91 -2.21 -6.36
C GLY A 4 3.55 -1.77 -6.91
N GLU A 5 3.03 -2.51 -7.87
CA GLU A 5 1.69 -2.28 -8.40
C GLU A 5 1.04 -3.58 -8.83
N ALA A 6 -0.29 -3.62 -8.72
CA ALA A 6 -1.10 -4.73 -9.17
C ALA A 6 -2.46 -4.22 -9.66
N SER A 7 -3.07 -4.98 -10.55
CA SER A 7 -4.41 -4.71 -11.06
C SER A 7 -5.19 -5.99 -11.25
N ALA A 8 -6.50 -5.92 -11.05
CA ALA A 8 -7.42 -7.02 -11.24
C ALA A 8 -8.72 -6.51 -11.88
N THR A 9 -9.39 -7.35 -12.64
CA THR A 9 -10.66 -7.01 -13.29
C THR A 9 -11.65 -8.13 -13.08
N GLY A 10 -12.89 -7.79 -12.73
CA GLY A 10 -13.94 -8.76 -12.48
C GLY A 10 -14.98 -8.29 -11.48
N ASP A 11 -15.84 -9.21 -11.08
CA ASP A 11 -16.78 -9.03 -9.98
C ASP A 11 -16.05 -9.29 -8.67
N PHE A 12 -16.11 -8.33 -7.74
CA PHE A 12 -15.37 -8.38 -6.47
C PHE A 12 -13.86 -8.61 -6.66
N ALA A 13 -13.29 -8.00 -7.70
CA ALA A 13 -11.88 -8.18 -8.05
C ALA A 13 -10.98 -7.81 -6.87
N VAL A 14 -9.98 -8.66 -6.62
CA VAL A 14 -8.97 -8.47 -5.56
C VAL A 14 -7.62 -8.25 -6.22
N ALA A 15 -6.92 -7.19 -5.83
CA ALA A 15 -5.57 -6.91 -6.27
C ALA A 15 -4.66 -6.77 -5.05
N GLN A 16 -3.50 -7.43 -5.11
CA GLN A 16 -2.46 -7.37 -4.09
C GLN A 16 -1.19 -6.84 -4.71
N ALA A 17 -0.69 -5.71 -4.20
CA ALA A 17 0.61 -5.17 -4.55
C ALA A 17 1.56 -5.36 -3.37
N ASP A 18 2.78 -5.80 -3.64
CA ASP A 18 3.85 -5.91 -2.67
C ASP A 18 5.15 -5.30 -3.21
N GLY A 19 6.08 -5.04 -2.31
CA GLY A 19 7.43 -4.67 -2.66
C GLY A 19 8.22 -4.10 -1.50
N SER A 20 9.50 -3.86 -1.74
CA SER A 20 10.45 -3.45 -0.69
C SER A 20 11.14 -2.15 -1.07
N ILE A 21 11.42 -1.30 -0.08
CA ILE A 21 12.12 -0.03 -0.25
C ILE A 21 13.20 0.13 0.83
N LYS A 22 14.37 0.61 0.45
CA LYS A 22 15.47 0.91 1.38
C LYS A 22 15.38 2.36 1.86
N ASN A 23 15.83 2.65 3.08
CA ASN A 23 15.86 4.00 3.63
C ASN A 23 14.59 4.86 3.35
N PRO A 24 13.35 4.37 3.54
CA PRO A 24 12.18 5.12 3.13
C PRO A 24 11.95 6.38 3.98
N LYS A 25 11.73 7.51 3.31
CA LYS A 25 11.29 8.78 3.92
C LYS A 25 9.78 8.95 3.93
N ARG A 26 9.09 8.40 2.93
CA ARG A 26 7.63 8.45 2.78
C ARG A 26 7.14 7.20 2.07
N ILE A 27 5.98 6.73 2.48
CA ILE A 27 5.26 5.62 1.87
C ILE A 27 3.81 6.07 1.65
N SER A 28 3.22 5.71 0.51
CA SER A 28 1.82 6.01 0.19
C SER A 28 1.21 4.89 -0.63
N LEU A 29 -0.02 4.53 -0.26
CA LEU A 29 -0.87 3.58 -0.95
C LEU A 29 -1.87 4.34 -1.82
N VAL A 30 -1.95 4.00 -3.10
CA VAL A 30 -2.93 4.56 -4.04
C VAL A 30 -3.81 3.43 -4.55
N VAL A 31 -5.12 3.60 -4.46
CA VAL A 31 -6.10 2.64 -4.97
C VAL A 31 -7.07 3.37 -5.89
N THR A 32 -7.26 2.83 -7.09
CA THR A 32 -8.19 3.36 -8.09
C THR A 32 -9.07 2.23 -8.61
N ALA A 33 -10.33 2.53 -8.91
CA ALA A 33 -11.22 1.59 -9.57
C ALA A 33 -11.97 2.24 -10.73
N VAL A 34 -12.37 1.43 -11.70
CA VAL A 34 -13.22 1.86 -12.82
C VAL A 34 -14.41 0.90 -12.93
N PRO A 35 -15.65 1.38 -12.72
CA PRO A 35 -16.02 2.74 -12.30
C PRO A 35 -15.60 3.05 -10.86
N ASP A 36 -15.57 4.35 -10.53
CA ASP A 36 -15.34 4.83 -9.16
C ASP A 36 -16.38 4.23 -8.22
N GLN A 37 -15.91 3.39 -7.32
CA GLN A 37 -16.76 2.63 -6.40
C GLN A 37 -16.07 2.48 -5.05
N GLN A 38 -16.84 1.97 -4.09
CA GLN A 38 -16.33 1.65 -2.78
C GLN A 38 -15.46 0.39 -2.83
N VAL A 39 -14.36 0.44 -2.10
CA VAL A 39 -13.37 -0.63 -2.02
C VAL A 39 -12.96 -0.83 -0.58
N ASP A 40 -12.74 -2.09 -0.22
CA ASP A 40 -12.10 -2.46 1.04
C ASP A 40 -10.60 -2.55 0.81
N VAL A 41 -9.84 -1.85 1.63
CA VAL A 41 -8.39 -1.75 1.51
C VAL A 41 -7.76 -2.19 2.82
N SER A 42 -6.69 -2.98 2.72
CA SER A 42 -5.82 -3.29 3.85
C SER A 42 -4.37 -3.17 3.44
N TYR A 43 -3.51 -2.80 4.37
CA TYR A 43 -2.07 -2.82 4.13
C TYR A 43 -1.31 -3.32 5.35
N ASN A 44 -0.10 -3.81 5.10
CA ASN A 44 0.89 -4.17 6.08
C ASN A 44 2.25 -3.63 5.61
N VAL A 45 2.95 -2.95 6.50
CA VAL A 45 4.31 -2.47 6.29
C VAL A 45 5.16 -2.93 7.45
N THR A 46 6.20 -3.71 7.16
CA THR A 46 7.16 -4.18 8.14
C THR A 46 8.51 -3.52 7.84
N CYS A 47 8.97 -2.70 8.77
CA CYS A 47 10.23 -1.98 8.66
C CYS A 47 11.28 -2.58 9.59
N THR A 48 12.46 -2.88 9.04
CA THR A 48 13.66 -3.17 9.81
C THR A 48 14.36 -1.87 10.18
N THR A 49 14.91 -1.84 11.38
CA THR A 49 15.70 -0.71 11.90
C THR A 49 17.02 -1.26 12.40
N ASP A 50 17.94 -0.36 12.76
CA ASP A 50 19.19 -0.66 13.48
C ASP A 50 18.97 -1.36 14.84
N THR A 51 17.73 -1.35 15.34
CA THR A 51 17.34 -2.09 16.54
C THR A 51 16.92 -3.53 16.21
N PRO A 52 17.10 -4.50 17.12
CA PRO A 52 16.80 -5.91 16.88
C PRO A 52 15.29 -6.23 16.71
N ARG A 53 14.42 -5.22 16.67
CA ARG A 53 12.97 -5.40 16.52
C ARG A 53 12.50 -4.71 15.25
N ALA A 54 11.93 -5.49 14.34
CA ALA A 54 11.13 -4.94 13.24
C ALA A 54 9.88 -4.26 13.80
N LYS A 55 9.45 -3.18 13.15
CA LYS A 55 8.18 -2.51 13.45
C LYS A 55 7.21 -2.77 12.33
N THR A 56 6.03 -3.26 12.68
CA THR A 56 4.95 -3.54 11.73
C THR A 56 3.81 -2.56 11.92
N PHE A 57 3.29 -2.05 10.81
CA PHE A 57 2.18 -1.12 10.71
C PHE A 57 1.14 -1.72 9.77
N SER A 58 -0.10 -1.81 10.22
CA SER A 58 -1.19 -2.30 9.40
C SER A 58 -2.46 -1.57 9.74
N ASP A 59 -3.31 -1.39 8.74
CA ASP A 59 -4.60 -0.73 8.87
C ASP A 59 -5.53 -1.32 7.81
N ASP A 60 -6.82 -1.32 8.11
CA ASP A 60 -7.89 -1.69 7.21
C ASP A 60 -8.94 -0.59 7.18
N PHE A 61 -9.43 -0.27 5.99
CA PHE A 61 -10.41 0.78 5.80
C PHE A 61 -11.17 0.60 4.50
N SER A 62 -12.44 1.02 4.52
CA SER A 62 -13.26 1.15 3.32
C SER A 62 -13.23 2.59 2.83
N ALA A 63 -13.05 2.80 1.53
CA ALA A 63 -13.03 4.13 0.94
C ALA A 63 -13.60 4.12 -0.48
N LYS A 64 -14.08 5.28 -0.94
CA LYS A 64 -14.46 5.46 -2.33
C LYS A 64 -13.24 5.82 -3.16
N THR A 65 -13.05 5.12 -4.27
CA THR A 65 -11.96 5.38 -5.23
C THR A 65 -12.21 6.66 -6.04
N PRO A 66 -11.13 7.35 -6.49
CA PRO A 66 -9.72 7.11 -6.18
C PRO A 66 -9.36 7.53 -4.74
N VAL A 67 -8.53 6.74 -4.06
CA VAL A 67 -8.06 7.04 -2.69
C VAL A 67 -6.54 6.96 -2.61
N GLU A 68 -5.94 7.91 -1.90
CA GLU A 68 -4.53 7.91 -1.54
C GLU A 68 -4.39 7.96 -0.01
N ARG A 69 -3.69 6.98 0.57
CA ARG A 69 -3.42 6.88 2.00
C ARG A 69 -1.91 6.98 2.24
N LYS A 70 -1.50 7.97 3.03
CA LYS A 70 -0.13 8.09 3.49
C LYS A 70 0.09 7.12 4.64
N ILE A 71 1.22 6.41 4.61
CA ILE A 71 1.59 5.47 5.67
C ILE A 71 2.71 6.13 6.47
N ASP A 72 2.42 6.45 7.73
CA ASP A 72 3.38 7.03 8.66
C ASP A 72 4.42 5.98 9.06
N VAL A 73 5.60 6.08 8.44
CA VAL A 73 6.78 5.33 8.85
C VAL A 73 7.45 6.02 10.03
N PRO A 74 8.05 5.26 10.97
CA PRO A 74 8.69 5.83 12.14
C PRO A 74 9.86 6.74 11.73
N SER A 75 10.01 7.86 12.43
CA SER A 75 11.04 8.87 12.14
C SER A 75 12.49 8.41 12.36
N THR A 76 12.71 7.27 13.01
CA THR A 76 14.01 6.57 13.04
C THR A 76 14.21 5.91 11.68
N THR A 77 15.12 6.46 10.88
CA THR A 77 15.48 6.03 9.51
C THR A 77 15.48 4.51 9.39
N PRO A 78 14.40 3.89 8.88
CA PRO A 78 14.36 2.44 8.73
C PRO A 78 15.32 2.02 7.62
N GLU A 79 16.06 0.94 7.81
CA GLU A 79 17.04 0.46 6.82
C GLU A 79 16.34 -0.08 5.57
N ALA A 80 15.28 -0.85 5.79
CA ALA A 80 14.40 -1.37 4.76
C ALA A 80 12.98 -1.51 5.29
N CYS A 81 12.00 -1.36 4.41
CA CYS A 81 10.62 -1.72 4.70
C CYS A 81 10.08 -2.62 3.59
N ASP A 82 9.40 -3.69 3.99
CA ASP A 82 8.60 -4.55 3.15
C ASP A 82 7.15 -4.10 3.27
N LEU A 83 6.47 -3.99 2.14
CA LEU A 83 5.11 -3.49 2.03
C LEU A 83 4.24 -4.52 1.32
N ALA A 84 3.02 -4.66 1.79
CA ALA A 84 1.96 -5.37 1.11
C ALA A 84 0.66 -4.57 1.26
N ALA A 85 -0.09 -4.41 0.18
CA ALA A 85 -1.41 -3.82 0.21
C ALA A 85 -2.37 -4.66 -0.63
N ASN A 86 -3.57 -4.82 -0.10
CA ASN A 86 -4.68 -5.52 -0.74
C ASN A 86 -5.83 -4.53 -0.90
N ALA A 87 -6.51 -4.61 -2.03
CA ALA A 87 -7.80 -3.98 -2.19
C ALA A 87 -8.80 -4.94 -2.85
N GLN A 88 -10.07 -4.74 -2.55
CA GLN A 88 -11.17 -5.50 -3.10
C GLN A 88 -12.28 -4.55 -3.57
N LEU A 89 -12.84 -4.81 -4.75
CA LEU A 89 -14.05 -4.14 -5.20
C LEU A 89 -15.29 -4.64 -4.44
N GLU A 90 -16.21 -3.74 -4.09
CA GLU A 90 -17.56 -4.13 -3.65
C GLU A 90 -18.49 -4.51 -4.82
N GLY A 91 -18.11 -4.16 -6.04
CA GLY A 91 -18.88 -4.43 -7.24
C GLY A 91 -18.02 -4.97 -8.38
N LYS A 92 -18.44 -4.67 -9.61
CA LYS A 92 -17.75 -5.05 -10.83
C LYS A 92 -16.88 -3.91 -11.33
N GLY A 93 -15.68 -4.23 -11.80
CA GLY A 93 -14.85 -3.24 -12.45
C GLY A 93 -13.41 -3.68 -12.64
N GLU A 94 -12.57 -2.69 -12.93
CA GLU A 94 -11.13 -2.79 -12.84
C GLU A 94 -10.67 -2.15 -11.55
N LEU A 95 -9.76 -2.81 -10.83
CA LEU A 95 -9.11 -2.36 -9.63
C LEU A 95 -7.62 -2.22 -9.90
N ARG A 96 -7.01 -1.15 -9.39
CA ARG A 96 -5.56 -0.98 -9.40
C ARG A 96 -5.08 -0.52 -8.02
N VAL A 97 -4.02 -1.16 -7.56
CA VAL A 97 -3.33 -0.88 -6.29
C VAL A 97 -1.89 -0.52 -6.61
N GLN A 98 -1.41 0.58 -6.04
CA GLN A 98 -0.04 1.03 -6.20
C GLN A 98 0.56 1.44 -4.86
N LEU A 99 1.74 0.89 -4.58
CA LEU A 99 2.59 1.31 -3.48
C LEU A 99 3.62 2.29 -4.01
N LYS A 100 3.69 3.46 -3.40
CA LYS A 100 4.64 4.52 -3.74
C LYS A 100 5.52 4.81 -2.54
N GLY A 101 6.77 5.15 -2.80
CA GLY A 101 7.67 5.65 -1.77
C GLY A 101 8.76 6.56 -2.28
N SER A 102 9.53 7.11 -1.35
CA SER A 102 10.72 7.91 -1.63
C SER A 102 11.86 7.47 -0.74
N GLU A 103 13.00 7.17 -1.34
CA GLU A 103 14.26 6.88 -0.65
C GLU A 103 14.85 8.16 -0.05
N GLY A 104 15.53 8.00 1.09
CA GLY A 104 16.42 9.01 1.62
C GLY A 104 17.81 8.87 1.03
N GLU A 105 18.28 9.95 0.40
CA GLU A 105 19.71 10.20 0.13
C GLU A 105 20.58 10.09 1.38
#